data_AF-A0A973PK80-F1
#
_entry.id   AF-A0A973PK80-F1
#
_cell.length_a   1.000
_cell.length_b   1.000
_cell.length_c   1.000
_cell.angle_alpha   90.00
_cell.angle_beta   90.00
_cell.angle_gamma   90.00
#
_symmetry.space_group_name_H-M   'P 1'
#
loop_
_entity.id
_entity.type
_entity.pdbx_description
1 polymer ?
#
loop_
_entity_poly.entity_id
_entity_poly.type
_entity_poly.pdbx_seq_one_letter_code
_entity_poly.pdbx_strand_id
1 'polypeptide(L)'
;EDEEDLVSFGAGFESVLDALRPLLPTRPLNWHYRSRDERLVAFSNEHIYGGALTTFPGVSRGDCLRHVVVAQSAGPGQEASVTAEVDRVVDLVLDHARARPGESLGVIALGMRHAERIDQALRAALAVHPELEAFFAEDAAEPFFVKNLERVQGDERDAIILSIGYGKHPDGRMRYQWGPLLRDGGERRLNVAATRAKHRLTLVSSFSARDVDPARVTKAGARLLADYLEYAGSGGTPSDASGGSTLNPFERDVRDRLAAFGITVVPQYGVGGFRVDFAATHPTDPQRMVLAIEADGTTYRDSRSVRDRDRLRKEHLERLGWNFHRLWSTNWFRDPQAEAARLREAYEQAVGPPQDDEPPGRDLEPRPRPDGA
;
A
#
# COMPACT_ATOMS: atom_id res chain seq x y z
N GLU A 1 23.73 26.91 -49.70
CA GLU A 1 23.18 25.56 -49.50
C GLU A 1 24.05 24.92 -48.45
N ASP A 2 23.65 25.02 -47.19
CA ASP A 2 24.23 24.31 -46.05
C ASP A 2 23.09 24.27 -45.02
N GLU A 3 22.07 23.47 -45.32
CA GLU A 3 21.09 23.06 -44.31
C GLU A 3 21.82 22.11 -43.37
N GLU A 4 22.12 22.60 -42.16
CA GLU A 4 22.52 21.77 -41.05
C GLU A 4 21.48 20.67 -40.87
N ASP A 5 21.86 19.43 -41.21
CA ASP A 5 21.16 18.22 -40.81
C ASP A 5 21.09 18.19 -39.27
N LEU A 6 20.06 18.84 -38.73
CA LEU A 6 19.59 18.65 -37.37
C LEU A 6 19.10 17.20 -37.27
N VAL A 7 20.03 16.30 -36.96
CA VAL A 7 19.75 14.91 -36.63
C VAL A 7 18.68 14.93 -35.54
N SER A 8 17.46 14.54 -35.91
CA SER A 8 16.34 14.47 -34.99
C SER A 8 16.62 13.39 -33.95
N PHE A 9 17.10 13.82 -32.77
CA PHE A 9 17.28 12.97 -31.59
C PHE A 9 15.94 12.41 -31.05
N GLY A 10 14.80 12.79 -31.64
CA GLY A 10 13.47 12.36 -31.21
C GLY A 10 12.95 11.06 -31.83
N ALA A 11 13.61 10.51 -32.84
CA ALA A 11 13.15 9.28 -33.50
C ALA A 11 13.53 8.04 -32.67
N GLY A 12 12.73 7.71 -31.64
CA GLY A 12 12.82 6.43 -30.92
C GLY A 12 12.73 6.49 -29.39
N PHE A 13 12.64 7.67 -28.78
CA PHE A 13 12.57 7.82 -27.32
C PHE A 13 11.19 8.32 -26.87
N GLU A 14 10.63 7.74 -25.80
CA GLU A 14 9.32 8.11 -25.24
C GLU A 14 9.34 9.49 -24.56
N SER A 15 10.50 9.97 -24.11
CA SER A 15 10.66 11.25 -23.42
C SER A 15 12.09 11.81 -23.50
N VAL A 16 12.27 13.09 -23.17
CA VAL A 16 13.60 13.72 -23.01
C VAL A 16 14.44 12.99 -21.96
N LEU A 17 13.82 12.52 -20.89
CA LEU A 17 14.49 11.74 -19.86
C LEU A 17 15.05 10.43 -20.44
N ASP A 18 14.27 9.73 -21.26
CA ASP A 18 14.69 8.48 -21.89
C ASP A 18 15.82 8.70 -22.90
N ALA A 19 15.76 9.79 -23.66
CA ALA A 19 16.81 10.17 -24.60
C ALA A 19 18.15 10.48 -23.91
N LEU A 20 18.11 11.10 -22.72
CA LEU A 20 19.30 11.49 -21.97
C LEU A 20 19.83 10.41 -21.03
N ARG A 21 19.05 9.36 -20.74
CA ARG A 21 19.40 8.28 -19.81
C ARG A 21 20.73 7.57 -20.13
N PRO A 22 21.12 7.33 -21.41
CA PRO A 22 22.41 6.74 -21.73
C PRO A 22 23.60 7.69 -21.50
N LEU A 23 23.35 9.00 -21.48
CA LEU A 23 24.37 10.05 -21.44
C LEU A 23 24.60 10.60 -20.03
N LEU A 24 23.59 10.53 -19.16
CA LEU A 24 23.63 11.12 -17.83
C LEU A 24 23.55 10.06 -16.72
N PRO A 25 24.25 10.26 -15.58
CA PRO A 25 24.10 9.38 -14.44
C PRO A 25 22.67 9.47 -13.89
N THR A 26 21.99 8.34 -13.78
CA THR A 26 20.67 8.25 -13.16
C THR A 26 20.79 7.85 -11.69
N ARG A 27 20.07 8.57 -10.82
CA ARG A 27 20.00 8.30 -9.39
C ARG A 27 18.57 7.90 -9.03
N PRO A 28 18.29 6.62 -8.81
CA PRO A 28 16.94 6.19 -8.46
C PRO A 28 16.62 6.59 -7.02
N LEU A 29 15.39 7.06 -6.80
CA LEU A 29 14.85 7.34 -5.47
C LEU A 29 14.16 6.06 -4.97
N ASN A 30 14.86 5.31 -4.11
CA ASN A 30 14.43 3.97 -3.75
C ASN A 30 13.52 3.94 -2.51
N TRP A 31 13.37 5.03 -1.78
CA TRP A 31 12.55 5.03 -0.56
C TRP A 31 11.11 5.38 -0.90
N HIS A 32 10.18 4.52 -0.52
CA HIS A 32 8.75 4.76 -0.66
C HIS A 32 8.20 5.43 0.60
N TYR A 33 7.53 6.58 0.45
CA TYR A 33 7.05 7.38 1.58
C TYR A 33 5.54 7.54 1.66
N ARG A 34 4.79 7.11 0.63
CA ARG A 34 3.36 7.40 0.53
C ARG A 34 2.51 6.46 1.38
N SER A 35 2.79 5.16 1.29
CA SER A 35 1.95 4.15 1.93
C SER A 35 2.31 4.03 3.39
N ARG A 36 1.29 4.00 4.25
CA ARG A 36 1.39 3.77 5.69
C ARG A 36 1.70 2.32 6.04
N ASP A 37 1.53 1.43 5.07
CA ASP A 37 1.82 0.02 5.17
C ASP A 37 2.38 -0.46 3.82
N GLU A 38 3.52 -1.15 3.87
CA GLU A 38 4.20 -1.68 2.70
C GLU A 38 3.34 -2.63 1.86
N ARG A 39 2.32 -3.30 2.42
CA ARG A 39 1.44 -4.21 1.65
C ARG A 39 0.69 -3.50 0.53
N LEU A 40 0.52 -2.17 0.61
CA LEU A 40 -0.10 -1.38 -0.46
C LEU A 40 0.82 -1.19 -1.68
N VAL A 41 2.13 -1.39 -1.53
CA VAL A 41 3.11 -1.18 -2.59
C VAL A 41 3.97 -2.41 -2.88
N ALA A 42 4.01 -3.43 -1.99
CA ALA A 42 4.89 -4.59 -2.13
C ALA A 42 4.67 -5.34 -3.44
N PHE A 43 3.41 -5.57 -3.82
CA PHE A 43 3.06 -6.17 -5.12
C PHE A 43 3.64 -5.39 -6.30
N SER A 44 3.42 -4.07 -6.32
CA SER A 44 3.96 -3.17 -7.34
C SER A 44 5.49 -3.16 -7.33
N ASN A 45 6.10 -3.14 -6.15
CA ASN A 45 7.55 -3.16 -5.99
C ASN A 45 8.16 -4.40 -6.63
N GLU A 46 7.58 -5.57 -6.37
CA GLU A 46 8.01 -6.84 -6.95
C GLU A 46 7.82 -6.88 -8.48
N HIS A 47 6.62 -6.58 -8.97
CA HIS A 47 6.24 -6.82 -10.36
C HIS A 47 6.66 -5.69 -11.33
N ILE A 48 6.85 -4.46 -10.84
CA ILE A 48 7.11 -3.27 -11.67
C ILE A 48 8.50 -2.68 -11.39
N TYR A 49 8.93 -2.65 -10.13
CA TYR A 49 10.19 -2.00 -9.73
C TYR A 49 11.32 -3.01 -9.47
N GLY A 50 11.10 -4.31 -9.68
CA GLY A 50 12.11 -5.36 -9.49
C GLY A 50 12.61 -5.47 -8.05
N GLY A 51 11.76 -5.13 -7.07
CA GLY A 51 12.10 -5.11 -5.64
C GLY A 51 13.04 -3.98 -5.22
N ALA A 52 13.28 -2.99 -6.07
CA ALA A 52 14.25 -1.93 -5.81
C ALA A 52 13.80 -0.92 -4.74
N LEU A 53 12.50 -0.83 -4.42
CA LEU A 53 11.99 0.09 -3.43
C LEU A 53 12.19 -0.45 -2.00
N THR A 54 12.78 0.37 -1.15
CA THR A 54 12.76 0.21 0.30
C THR A 54 11.40 0.64 0.82
N THR A 55 10.73 -0.28 1.50
CA THR A 55 9.38 -0.13 2.06
C THR A 55 9.41 -0.54 3.53
N PHE A 56 8.46 -0.06 4.32
CA PHE A 56 8.43 -0.27 5.76
C PHE A 56 7.07 -0.80 6.21
N PRO A 57 7.03 -1.76 7.14
CA PRO A 57 5.77 -2.31 7.64
C PRO A 57 4.98 -1.27 8.42
N GLY A 58 3.65 -1.32 8.29
CA GLY A 58 2.73 -0.54 9.11
C GLY A 58 2.53 -1.16 10.51
N VAL A 59 1.99 -0.36 11.43
CA VAL A 59 1.72 -0.79 12.82
C VAL A 59 0.50 -1.70 12.97
N SER A 60 -0.36 -1.79 11.96
CA SER A 60 -1.58 -2.60 12.00
C SER A 60 -1.46 -3.83 11.11
N ARG A 61 -1.76 -5.02 11.63
CA ARG A 61 -1.93 -6.24 10.84
C ARG A 61 -3.26 -6.28 10.09
N GLY A 62 -4.29 -5.62 10.61
CA GLY A 62 -5.65 -5.63 10.05
C GLY A 62 -5.95 -4.51 9.06
N ASP A 63 -6.90 -4.78 8.15
CA ASP A 63 -7.67 -3.82 7.34
C ASP A 63 -6.89 -2.86 6.41
N CYS A 64 -5.62 -3.19 6.10
CA CYS A 64 -4.82 -2.44 5.13
C CYS A 64 -5.17 -2.81 3.68
N LEU A 65 -5.13 -4.11 3.35
CA LEU A 65 -5.50 -4.63 2.03
C LEU A 65 -6.50 -5.75 2.22
N ARG A 66 -7.66 -5.64 1.56
CA ARG A 66 -8.69 -6.68 1.61
C ARG A 66 -9.34 -6.88 0.24
N HIS A 67 -9.78 -8.11 0.00
CA HIS A 67 -10.52 -8.49 -1.18
C HIS A 67 -11.95 -8.90 -0.80
N VAL A 68 -12.93 -8.19 -1.35
CA VAL A 68 -14.36 -8.46 -1.19
C VAL A 68 -14.87 -9.07 -2.48
N VAL A 69 -15.17 -10.37 -2.44
CA VAL A 69 -15.77 -11.09 -3.56
C VAL A 69 -17.28 -11.11 -3.39
N VAL A 70 -18.01 -10.59 -4.37
CA VAL A 70 -19.48 -10.59 -4.38
C VAL A 70 -20.04 -11.62 -5.37
N ALA A 71 -21.23 -12.13 -5.10
CA ALA A 71 -21.90 -13.04 -6.01
C ALA A 71 -22.51 -12.27 -7.19
N GLN A 72 -22.18 -12.65 -8.43
CA GLN A 72 -22.80 -12.08 -9.61
C GLN A 72 -24.25 -12.58 -9.77
N SER A 73 -25.20 -11.65 -9.90
CA SER A 73 -26.57 -11.95 -10.28
C SER A 73 -26.69 -12.30 -11.77
N ALA A 74 -27.66 -13.15 -12.12
CA ALA A 74 -27.99 -13.42 -13.51
C ALA A 74 -28.63 -12.18 -14.16
N GLY A 75 -28.24 -11.85 -15.40
CA GLY A 75 -28.85 -10.76 -16.15
C GLY A 75 -27.96 -10.22 -17.27
N PRO A 76 -28.53 -9.46 -18.23
CA PRO A 76 -27.77 -8.87 -19.31
C PRO A 76 -26.81 -7.78 -18.80
N GLY A 77 -25.64 -7.66 -19.44
CA GLY A 77 -24.70 -6.56 -19.21
C GLY A 77 -23.84 -6.66 -17.94
N GLN A 78 -23.97 -7.75 -17.17
CA GLN A 78 -23.14 -8.04 -15.99
C GLN A 78 -21.67 -8.29 -16.37
N GLU A 79 -21.40 -8.70 -17.60
CA GLU A 79 -20.06 -9.06 -18.09
C GLU A 79 -19.10 -7.85 -18.08
N ALA A 80 -19.65 -6.65 -18.29
CA ALA A 80 -18.90 -5.41 -18.39
C ALA A 80 -19.09 -4.46 -17.19
N SER A 81 -20.06 -4.74 -16.33
CA SER A 81 -20.31 -4.00 -15.09
C SER A 81 -21.24 -4.84 -14.20
N VAL A 82 -20.70 -5.47 -13.16
CA VAL A 82 -21.49 -6.33 -12.26
C VAL A 82 -22.29 -5.46 -11.27
N THR A 83 -23.58 -5.74 -11.14
CA THR A 83 -24.50 -4.95 -10.30
C THR A 83 -24.19 -5.12 -8.81
N ALA A 84 -23.96 -6.37 -8.37
CA ALA A 84 -23.55 -6.64 -7.00
C ALA A 84 -22.23 -5.94 -6.60
N GLU A 85 -21.31 -5.71 -7.56
CA GLU A 85 -20.11 -4.92 -7.30
C GLU A 85 -20.45 -3.45 -7.09
N VAL A 86 -21.31 -2.88 -7.94
CA VAL A 86 -21.80 -1.49 -7.79
C VAL A 86 -22.45 -1.29 -6.43
N ASP A 87 -23.39 -2.17 -6.06
CA ASP A 87 -24.13 -2.07 -4.80
C ASP A 87 -23.16 -2.17 -3.61
N ARG A 88 -22.23 -3.13 -3.64
CA ARG A 88 -21.25 -3.30 -2.57
C ARG A 88 -20.30 -2.12 -2.45
N VAL A 89 -19.90 -1.51 -3.57
CA VAL A 89 -19.06 -0.30 -3.56
C VAL A 89 -19.82 0.86 -2.92
N VAL A 90 -21.11 1.06 -3.25
CA VAL A 90 -21.94 2.09 -2.63
C VAL A 90 -22.02 1.88 -1.11
N ASP A 91 -22.30 0.66 -0.67
CA ASP A 91 -22.34 0.34 0.77
C ASP A 91 -21.01 0.68 1.47
N LEU A 92 -19.89 0.27 0.86
CA LEU A 92 -18.55 0.54 1.40
C LEU A 92 -18.23 2.04 1.48
N VAL A 93 -18.70 2.83 0.51
CA VAL A 93 -18.53 4.28 0.51
C VAL A 93 -19.33 4.91 1.66
N LEU A 94 -20.59 4.51 1.84
CA LEU A 94 -21.45 5.02 2.92
C LEU A 94 -20.91 4.60 4.30
N ASP A 95 -20.46 3.36 4.45
CA ASP A 95 -19.85 2.86 5.68
C ASP A 95 -18.57 3.63 6.03
N HIS A 96 -17.74 3.94 5.04
CA HIS A 96 -16.55 4.75 5.23
C HIS A 96 -16.88 6.17 5.67
N ALA A 97 -17.81 6.84 4.98
CA ALA A 97 -18.22 8.20 5.33
C ALA A 97 -18.75 8.30 6.77
N ARG A 98 -19.44 7.25 7.27
CA ARG A 98 -19.93 7.18 8.66
C ARG A 98 -18.83 6.87 9.67
N ALA A 99 -18.01 5.86 9.40
CA ALA A 99 -17.06 5.32 10.38
C ALA A 99 -15.74 6.09 10.40
N ARG A 100 -15.36 6.73 9.29
CA ARG A 100 -14.05 7.37 9.08
C ARG A 100 -14.16 8.69 8.30
N PRO A 101 -14.99 9.65 8.74
CA PRO A 101 -15.18 10.92 8.01
C PRO A 101 -13.91 11.76 7.88
N GLY A 102 -12.89 11.51 8.72
CA GLY A 102 -11.59 12.19 8.65
C GLY A 102 -10.57 11.56 7.68
N GLU A 103 -10.84 10.37 7.13
CA GLU A 103 -9.96 9.73 6.12
C GLU A 103 -10.52 10.02 4.71
N SER A 104 -9.70 10.56 3.80
CA SER A 104 -10.12 10.81 2.42
C SER A 104 -10.40 9.50 1.66
N LEU A 105 -11.39 9.48 0.77
CA LEU A 105 -11.80 8.27 0.03
C LEU A 105 -11.84 8.51 -1.48
N GLY A 106 -11.40 7.50 -2.24
CA GLY A 106 -11.57 7.47 -3.69
C GLY A 106 -12.02 6.11 -4.19
N VAL A 107 -12.85 6.10 -5.23
CA VAL A 107 -13.27 4.89 -5.94
C VAL A 107 -12.63 4.88 -7.33
N ILE A 108 -11.95 3.78 -7.64
CA ILE A 108 -11.35 3.55 -8.95
C ILE A 108 -12.05 2.33 -9.58
N ALA A 109 -12.68 2.53 -10.74
CA ALA A 109 -13.22 1.43 -11.53
C ALA A 109 -12.31 1.09 -12.72
N LEU A 110 -12.18 -0.18 -13.09
CA LEU A 110 -11.37 -0.54 -14.27
C LEU A 110 -11.97 -0.04 -15.60
N GLY A 111 -13.31 -0.02 -15.70
CA GLY A 111 -14.03 0.41 -16.90
C GLY A 111 -14.82 1.70 -16.71
N MET A 112 -14.91 2.52 -17.76
CA MET A 112 -15.67 3.79 -17.76
C MET A 112 -17.17 3.56 -17.45
N ARG A 113 -17.81 2.61 -18.14
CA ARG A 113 -19.22 2.24 -17.88
C ARG A 113 -19.46 1.79 -16.43
N HIS A 114 -18.48 1.16 -15.80
CA HIS A 114 -18.61 0.73 -14.40
C HIS A 114 -18.47 1.91 -13.43
N ALA A 115 -17.53 2.83 -13.68
CA ALA A 115 -17.43 4.10 -12.94
C ALA A 115 -18.73 4.91 -12.99
N GLU A 116 -19.31 5.10 -14.19
CA GLU A 116 -20.56 5.85 -14.38
C GLU A 116 -21.73 5.23 -13.60
N ARG A 117 -21.80 3.89 -13.59
CA ARG A 117 -22.84 3.18 -12.83
C ARG A 117 -22.66 3.30 -11.32
N ILE A 118 -21.42 3.29 -10.83
CA ILE A 118 -21.13 3.54 -9.42
C ILE A 118 -21.53 4.97 -9.05
N ASP A 119 -21.13 5.96 -9.86
CA ASP A 119 -21.48 7.37 -9.63
C ASP A 119 -22.99 7.58 -9.59
N GLN A 120 -23.73 6.99 -10.55
CA GLN A 120 -25.19 7.08 -10.59
C GLN A 120 -25.85 6.42 -9.37
N ALA A 121 -25.42 5.23 -8.99
CA ALA A 121 -25.96 4.51 -7.85
C ALA A 121 -25.67 5.25 -6.53
N LEU A 122 -24.46 5.81 -6.40
CA LEU A 122 -24.07 6.60 -5.24
C LEU A 122 -24.91 7.87 -5.11
N ARG A 123 -25.13 8.61 -6.20
CA ARG A 123 -26.02 9.79 -6.18
C ARG A 123 -27.43 9.45 -5.71
N ALA A 124 -27.98 8.31 -6.16
CA ALA A 124 -29.30 7.86 -5.74
C ALA A 124 -29.33 7.49 -4.25
N ALA A 125 -28.28 6.84 -3.74
CA ALA A 125 -28.16 6.49 -2.33
C ALA A 125 -27.99 7.72 -1.43
N LEU A 126 -27.19 8.72 -1.85
CA LEU A 126 -26.96 9.94 -1.08
C LEU A 126 -28.21 10.81 -0.94
N ALA A 127 -29.19 10.70 -1.85
CA ALA A 127 -30.46 11.42 -1.76
C ALA A 127 -31.27 11.11 -0.48
N VAL A 128 -31.01 9.95 0.16
CA VAL A 128 -31.64 9.55 1.42
C VAL A 128 -30.68 9.59 2.62
N HIS A 129 -29.46 10.08 2.42
CA HIS A 129 -28.41 10.20 3.44
C HIS A 129 -27.85 11.63 3.55
N PRO A 130 -28.69 12.64 3.86
CA PRO A 130 -28.24 14.02 3.98
C PRO A 130 -27.19 14.22 5.10
N GLU A 131 -27.14 13.34 6.09
CA GLU A 131 -26.14 13.36 7.16
C GLU A 131 -24.69 13.17 6.67
N LEU A 132 -24.50 12.67 5.44
CA LEU A 132 -23.19 12.40 4.87
C LEU A 132 -22.69 13.51 3.94
N GLU A 133 -23.48 14.55 3.67
CA GLU A 133 -23.19 15.59 2.67
C GLU A 133 -21.81 16.24 2.86
N ALA A 134 -21.43 16.53 4.11
CA ALA A 134 -20.15 17.16 4.43
C ALA A 134 -18.93 16.34 3.97
N PHE A 135 -19.03 15.00 3.92
CA PHE A 135 -17.94 14.14 3.45
C PHE A 135 -17.71 14.25 1.93
N PHE A 136 -18.75 14.60 1.18
CA PHE A 136 -18.73 14.68 -0.29
C PHE A 136 -18.54 16.11 -0.82
N ALA A 137 -18.20 17.06 0.05
CA ALA A 137 -17.97 18.43 -0.34
C ALA A 137 -16.74 18.56 -1.28
N GLU A 138 -16.90 19.29 -2.38
CA GLU A 138 -15.87 19.44 -3.42
C GLU A 138 -14.74 20.40 -3.03
N ASP A 139 -14.94 21.23 -2.00
CA ASP A 139 -13.96 22.21 -1.49
C ASP A 139 -13.00 21.63 -0.44
N ALA A 140 -13.17 20.35 -0.09
CA ALA A 140 -12.20 19.63 0.73
C ALA A 140 -10.83 19.57 0.04
N ALA A 141 -9.74 19.54 0.83
CA ALA A 141 -8.38 19.44 0.30
C ALA A 141 -8.16 18.16 -0.52
N GLU A 142 -8.80 17.06 -0.13
CA GLU A 142 -8.80 15.78 -0.84
C GLU A 142 -10.24 15.29 -1.06
N PRO A 143 -10.96 15.83 -2.05
CA PRO A 143 -12.40 15.58 -2.20
C PRO A 143 -12.67 14.12 -2.62
N PHE A 144 -13.84 13.59 -2.26
CA PHE A 144 -14.23 12.27 -2.74
C PHE A 144 -14.25 12.20 -4.28
N PHE A 145 -13.91 11.05 -4.86
CA PHE A 145 -14.03 10.85 -6.31
C PHE A 145 -14.47 9.44 -6.70
N VAL A 146 -15.13 9.34 -7.86
CA VAL A 146 -15.28 8.10 -8.64
C VAL A 146 -14.64 8.31 -10.00
N LYS A 147 -13.57 7.58 -10.30
CA LYS A 147 -12.81 7.70 -11.56
C LYS A 147 -12.58 6.33 -12.18
N ASN A 148 -12.39 6.28 -13.50
CA ASN A 148 -11.93 5.07 -14.16
C ASN A 148 -10.39 5.01 -14.22
N LEU A 149 -9.88 3.82 -14.53
CA LEU A 149 -8.45 3.53 -14.60
C LEU A 149 -7.64 4.49 -15.49
N GLU A 150 -8.23 5.01 -16.57
CA GLU A 150 -7.55 5.92 -17.51
C GLU A 150 -7.49 7.37 -17.00
N ARG A 151 -8.32 7.74 -16.03
CA ARG A 151 -8.43 9.12 -15.50
C ARG A 151 -7.79 9.31 -14.13
N VAL A 152 -7.38 8.24 -13.46
CA VAL A 152 -6.77 8.30 -12.13
C VAL A 152 -5.26 8.57 -12.23
N GLN A 153 -4.90 9.84 -12.41
CA GLN A 153 -3.51 10.27 -12.43
C GLN A 153 -3.31 11.43 -11.46
N GLY A 154 -2.33 11.30 -10.58
CA GLY A 154 -2.04 12.30 -9.55
C GLY A 154 -2.98 12.26 -8.34
N ASP A 155 -4.17 11.66 -8.48
CA ASP A 155 -5.10 11.49 -7.35
C ASP A 155 -4.60 10.42 -6.37
N GLU A 156 -4.69 10.70 -5.08
CA GLU A 156 -4.33 9.81 -3.97
C GLU A 156 -5.29 10.02 -2.81
N ARG A 157 -5.64 8.96 -2.08
CA ARG A 157 -6.55 9.06 -0.93
C ARG A 157 -6.09 8.18 0.21
N ASP A 158 -6.54 8.48 1.41
CA ASP A 158 -6.27 7.64 2.57
C ASP A 158 -6.81 6.22 2.33
N ALA A 159 -8.06 6.13 1.87
CA ALA A 159 -8.70 4.89 1.45
C ALA A 159 -9.00 4.88 -0.05
N ILE A 160 -8.75 3.74 -0.70
CA ILE A 160 -9.18 3.47 -2.08
C ILE A 160 -10.07 2.23 -2.12
N ILE A 161 -11.20 2.33 -2.83
CA ILE A 161 -11.97 1.17 -3.27
C ILE A 161 -11.65 0.96 -4.75
N LEU A 162 -11.03 -0.16 -5.08
CA LEU A 162 -10.74 -0.57 -6.46
C LEU A 162 -11.81 -1.59 -6.89
N SER A 163 -12.66 -1.21 -7.85
CA SER A 163 -13.75 -2.05 -8.36
C SER A 163 -13.42 -2.61 -9.74
N ILE A 164 -13.46 -3.93 -9.88
CA ILE A 164 -13.07 -4.65 -11.11
C ILE A 164 -14.12 -4.46 -12.21
N GLY A 165 -15.39 -4.64 -11.89
CA GLY A 165 -16.55 -4.47 -12.76
C GLY A 165 -16.77 -5.57 -13.81
N TYR A 166 -15.78 -6.41 -14.10
CA TYR A 166 -15.92 -7.51 -15.05
C TYR A 166 -16.61 -8.73 -14.43
N GLY A 167 -17.50 -9.36 -15.18
CA GLY A 167 -18.27 -10.53 -14.74
C GLY A 167 -18.07 -11.75 -15.63
N LYS A 168 -18.52 -12.90 -15.13
CA LYS A 168 -18.70 -14.13 -15.92
C LYS A 168 -19.87 -13.96 -16.89
N HIS A 169 -19.82 -14.61 -18.04
CA HIS A 169 -20.96 -14.66 -18.96
C HIS A 169 -22.09 -15.54 -18.41
N PRO A 170 -23.31 -15.48 -18.99
CA PRO A 170 -24.43 -16.33 -18.59
C PRO A 170 -24.14 -17.84 -18.62
N ASP A 171 -23.16 -18.28 -19.41
CA ASP A 171 -22.68 -19.66 -19.47
C ASP A 171 -21.71 -20.03 -18.32
N GLY A 172 -21.50 -19.11 -17.37
CA GLY A 172 -20.59 -19.25 -16.24
C GLY A 172 -19.11 -19.06 -16.58
N ARG A 173 -18.76 -18.76 -17.84
CA ARG A 173 -17.36 -18.69 -18.28
C ARG A 173 -16.85 -17.26 -18.32
N MET A 174 -15.56 -17.11 -17.97
CA MET A 174 -14.83 -15.87 -18.16
C MET A 174 -14.39 -15.71 -19.63
N ARG A 175 -14.63 -14.53 -20.21
CA ARG A 175 -14.18 -14.18 -21.57
C ARG A 175 -12.94 -13.28 -21.59
N TYR A 176 -12.45 -12.85 -20.42
CA TYR A 176 -11.21 -12.07 -20.27
C TYR A 176 -11.20 -10.75 -21.07
N GLN A 177 -12.37 -10.15 -21.28
CA GLN A 177 -12.51 -8.86 -21.97
C GLN A 177 -12.25 -7.69 -21.00
N TRP A 178 -11.04 -7.63 -20.44
CA TRP A 178 -10.65 -6.68 -19.39
C TRP A 178 -10.27 -5.28 -19.91
N GLY A 179 -10.93 -4.84 -20.99
CA GLY A 179 -10.93 -3.47 -21.48
C GLY A 179 -9.54 -2.80 -21.53
N PRO A 180 -9.32 -1.65 -20.84
CA PRO A 180 -8.07 -0.91 -20.88
C PRO A 180 -6.81 -1.69 -20.45
N LEU A 181 -6.96 -2.79 -19.70
CA LEU A 181 -5.83 -3.62 -19.27
C LEU A 181 -5.26 -4.50 -20.38
N LEU A 182 -6.02 -4.73 -21.46
CA LEU A 182 -5.57 -5.50 -22.62
C LEU A 182 -4.76 -4.68 -23.63
N ARG A 183 -4.79 -3.35 -23.49
CA ARG A 183 -4.03 -2.39 -24.31
C ARG A 183 -2.60 -2.26 -23.80
N ASP A 184 -1.71 -1.77 -24.64
CA ASP A 184 -0.32 -1.50 -24.26
C ASP A 184 -0.27 -0.52 -23.07
N GLY A 185 0.63 -0.77 -22.12
CA GLY A 185 0.72 -0.06 -20.85
C GLY A 185 -0.38 -0.41 -19.83
N GLY A 186 -1.17 -1.47 -20.05
CA GLY A 186 -2.22 -1.90 -19.13
C GLY A 186 -1.70 -2.20 -17.72
N GLU A 187 -0.52 -2.81 -17.62
CA GLU A 187 0.20 -3.06 -16.37
C GLU A 187 0.57 -1.76 -15.63
N ARG A 188 1.00 -0.73 -16.36
CA ARG A 188 1.29 0.60 -15.78
C ARG A 188 0.01 1.23 -15.21
N ARG A 189 -1.11 1.12 -15.93
CA ARG A 189 -2.42 1.61 -15.47
C ARG A 189 -2.89 0.90 -14.20
N LEU A 190 -2.79 -0.43 -14.15
CA LEU A 190 -3.15 -1.20 -12.95
C LEU A 190 -2.26 -0.83 -11.76
N ASN A 191 -0.94 -0.73 -11.98
CA ASN A 191 0.00 -0.30 -10.95
C ASN A 191 -0.36 1.07 -10.38
N VAL A 192 -0.73 2.02 -11.25
CA VAL A 192 -1.19 3.34 -10.84
C VAL A 192 -2.42 3.24 -9.93
N ALA A 193 -3.42 2.45 -10.26
CA ALA A 193 -4.60 2.27 -9.41
C ALA A 193 -4.29 1.59 -8.07
N ALA A 194 -3.48 0.53 -8.09
CA ALA A 194 -3.10 -0.24 -6.90
C ALA A 194 -2.30 0.59 -5.88
N THR A 195 -1.62 1.66 -6.33
CA THR A 195 -0.74 2.50 -5.50
C THR A 195 -1.32 3.87 -5.13
N ARG A 196 -2.64 4.07 -5.31
CA ARG A 196 -3.33 5.32 -4.93
C ARG A 196 -3.73 5.41 -3.47
N ALA A 197 -3.72 4.29 -2.75
CA ALA A 197 -4.04 4.23 -1.33
C ALA A 197 -2.84 4.62 -0.46
N LYS A 198 -3.06 5.52 0.50
CA LYS A 198 -2.07 5.83 1.55
C LYS A 198 -2.24 4.91 2.75
N HIS A 199 -3.47 4.69 3.23
CA HIS A 199 -3.77 3.91 4.44
C HIS A 199 -4.35 2.53 4.14
N ARG A 200 -5.30 2.42 3.20
CA ARG A 200 -5.98 1.15 2.92
C ARG A 200 -6.55 1.03 1.51
N LEU A 201 -6.61 -0.20 1.00
CA LEU A 201 -7.23 -0.55 -0.27
C LEU A 201 -8.22 -1.70 -0.10
N THR A 202 -9.44 -1.50 -0.61
CA THR A 202 -10.44 -2.55 -0.75
C THR A 202 -10.61 -2.91 -2.22
N LEU A 203 -10.24 -4.13 -2.59
CA LEU A 203 -10.54 -4.68 -3.91
C LEU A 203 -11.96 -5.27 -3.90
N VAL A 204 -12.80 -4.88 -4.85
CA VAL A 204 -14.15 -5.43 -5.02
C VAL A 204 -14.24 -6.11 -6.39
N SER A 205 -14.67 -7.36 -6.42
CA SER A 205 -14.87 -8.12 -7.66
C SER A 205 -15.95 -9.18 -7.51
N SER A 206 -16.45 -9.67 -8.64
CA SER A 206 -17.41 -10.78 -8.69
C SER A 206 -16.78 -12.18 -8.80
N PHE A 207 -15.46 -12.24 -8.81
CA PHE A 207 -14.66 -13.46 -8.97
C PHE A 207 -13.31 -13.34 -8.27
N SER A 208 -12.72 -14.49 -7.95
CA SER A 208 -11.40 -14.59 -7.29
C SER A 208 -10.31 -14.99 -8.29
N ALA A 209 -9.04 -14.97 -7.86
CA ALA A 209 -7.93 -15.50 -8.66
C ALA A 209 -8.15 -16.97 -9.11
N ARG A 210 -8.89 -17.78 -8.32
CA ARG A 210 -9.20 -19.18 -8.65
C ARG A 210 -10.13 -19.34 -9.86
N ASP A 211 -10.86 -18.29 -10.21
CA ASP A 211 -11.74 -18.26 -11.38
C ASP A 211 -11.01 -17.88 -12.67
N VAL A 212 -9.75 -17.45 -12.56
CA VAL A 212 -8.90 -17.05 -13.68
C VAL A 212 -8.09 -18.25 -14.14
N ASP A 213 -8.14 -18.52 -15.44
CA ASP A 213 -7.32 -19.51 -16.13
C ASP A 213 -6.01 -18.84 -16.59
N PRO A 214 -4.86 -19.13 -15.96
CA PRO A 214 -3.60 -18.48 -16.27
C PRO A 214 -3.16 -18.68 -17.73
N ALA A 215 -3.54 -19.81 -18.36
CA ALA A 215 -3.17 -20.11 -19.73
C ALA A 215 -3.88 -19.21 -20.76
N ARG A 216 -5.02 -18.62 -20.38
CA ARG A 216 -5.81 -17.73 -21.24
C ARG A 216 -5.46 -16.24 -21.08
N VAL A 217 -4.64 -15.90 -20.08
CA VAL A 217 -4.26 -14.52 -19.77
C VAL A 217 -2.86 -14.22 -20.33
N THR A 218 -2.82 -13.67 -21.55
CA THR A 218 -1.55 -13.51 -22.31
C THR A 218 -1.01 -12.08 -22.36
N LYS A 219 -1.81 -11.08 -22.04
CA LYS A 219 -1.37 -9.67 -21.99
C LYS A 219 -0.79 -9.33 -20.61
N ALA A 220 0.22 -8.47 -20.57
CA ALA A 220 0.93 -8.12 -19.33
C ALA A 220 -0.01 -7.55 -18.26
N GLY A 221 -0.82 -6.54 -18.59
CA GLY A 221 -1.80 -5.97 -17.66
C GLY A 221 -2.86 -6.97 -17.20
N ALA A 222 -3.21 -7.95 -18.03
CA ALA A 222 -4.15 -8.99 -17.66
C ALA A 222 -3.53 -9.99 -16.67
N ARG A 223 -2.28 -10.44 -16.92
CA ARG A 223 -1.56 -11.31 -15.97
C ARG A 223 -1.41 -10.62 -14.62
N LEU A 224 -0.99 -9.37 -14.64
CA LEU A 224 -0.83 -8.57 -13.43
C LEU A 224 -2.14 -8.45 -12.64
N LEU A 225 -3.31 -8.37 -13.30
CA LEU A 225 -4.60 -8.39 -12.59
C LEU A 225 -4.88 -9.74 -11.92
N ALA A 226 -4.57 -10.86 -12.60
CA ALA A 226 -4.72 -12.19 -12.02
C ALA A 226 -3.87 -12.35 -10.77
N ASP A 227 -2.59 -11.96 -10.86
CA ASP A 227 -1.63 -12.00 -9.74
C ASP A 227 -2.09 -11.06 -8.61
N TYR A 228 -2.62 -9.87 -8.95
CA TYR A 228 -3.12 -8.92 -7.96
C TYR A 228 -4.36 -9.40 -7.22
N LEU A 229 -5.26 -10.15 -7.89
CA LEU A 229 -6.41 -10.79 -7.24
C LEU A 229 -5.97 -11.81 -6.19
N GLU A 230 -4.91 -12.57 -6.49
CA GLU A 230 -4.34 -13.53 -5.55
C GLU A 230 -3.71 -12.82 -4.35
N TYR A 231 -2.88 -11.82 -4.63
CA TYR A 231 -2.22 -11.00 -3.61
C TYR A 231 -3.21 -10.25 -2.69
N ALA A 232 -4.25 -9.63 -3.25
CA ALA A 232 -5.28 -8.97 -2.46
C ALA A 232 -6.13 -9.99 -1.68
N GLY A 233 -6.39 -11.16 -2.26
CA GLY A 233 -7.09 -12.28 -1.62
C GLY A 233 -6.36 -12.84 -0.39
N SER A 234 -5.03 -12.78 -0.37
CA SER A 234 -4.22 -13.13 0.80
C SER A 234 -4.04 -11.97 1.80
N GLY A 235 -4.62 -10.80 1.56
CA GLY A 235 -4.44 -9.62 2.41
C GLY A 235 -3.04 -8.99 2.29
N GLY A 236 -2.35 -9.25 1.18
CA GLY A 236 -1.01 -8.73 0.91
C GLY A 236 0.12 -9.51 1.58
N THR A 237 -0.16 -10.70 2.11
CA THR A 237 0.89 -11.62 2.57
C THR A 237 1.19 -12.64 1.46
N PRO A 238 2.43 -12.71 0.95
CA PRO A 238 2.82 -13.78 0.03
C PRO A 238 2.58 -15.15 0.66
N SER A 239 2.21 -16.15 -0.15
CA SER A 239 1.96 -17.53 0.33
C SER A 239 3.16 -18.17 1.05
N ASP A 240 4.38 -17.64 0.82
CA ASP A 240 5.63 -18.08 1.45
C ASP A 240 6.04 -17.28 2.70
N ALA A 241 5.28 -16.25 3.09
CA ALA A 241 5.56 -15.44 4.29
C ALA A 241 5.39 -16.21 5.62
N SER A 242 4.88 -17.44 5.57
CA SER A 242 4.81 -18.40 6.68
C SER A 242 6.12 -19.16 6.92
N GLY A 243 7.18 -18.90 6.15
CA GLY A 243 8.53 -19.38 6.46
C GLY A 243 9.06 -18.74 7.74
N GLY A 244 8.86 -19.41 8.87
CA GLY A 244 9.40 -18.97 10.17
C GLY A 244 10.88 -18.63 10.03
N SER A 245 11.20 -17.34 10.18
CA SER A 245 12.58 -16.88 10.22
C SER A 245 13.36 -17.73 11.23
N THR A 246 14.46 -18.34 10.76
CA THR A 246 15.39 -19.03 11.63
C THR A 246 16.13 -18.01 12.47
N LEU A 247 15.56 -17.69 13.64
CA LEU A 247 16.18 -16.78 14.60
C LEU A 247 17.57 -17.28 14.98
N ASN A 248 18.56 -16.40 14.98
CA ASN A 248 19.90 -16.69 15.47
C ASN A 248 19.89 -16.84 17.02
N PRO A 249 20.97 -17.35 17.66
CA PRO A 249 20.99 -17.56 19.11
C PRO A 249 20.72 -16.31 19.94
N PHE A 250 21.21 -15.14 19.49
CA PHE A 250 20.97 -13.86 20.15
C PHE A 250 19.50 -13.44 20.05
N GLU A 251 18.93 -13.51 18.85
CA GLU A 251 17.50 -13.23 18.60
C GLU A 251 16.58 -14.16 19.41
N ARG A 252 16.94 -15.44 19.55
CA ARG A 252 16.19 -16.37 20.40
C ARG A 252 16.22 -15.97 21.87
N ASP A 253 17.39 -15.60 22.41
CA ASP A 253 17.51 -15.14 23.80
C ASP A 253 16.70 -13.85 24.03
N VAL A 254 16.71 -12.91 23.09
CA VAL A 254 15.86 -11.69 23.14
C VAL A 254 14.38 -12.06 23.19
N ARG A 255 13.91 -12.88 22.25
CA ARG A 255 12.52 -13.34 22.19
C ARG A 255 12.10 -14.03 23.49
N ASP A 256 12.92 -14.94 24.00
CA ASP A 256 12.57 -15.76 25.16
C ASP A 256 12.49 -14.91 26.44
N ARG A 257 13.35 -13.90 26.60
CA ARG A 257 13.27 -12.94 27.71
C ARG A 257 12.04 -12.05 27.62
N LEU A 258 11.70 -11.55 26.43
CA LEU A 258 10.48 -10.76 26.23
C LEU A 258 9.22 -11.60 26.52
N ALA A 259 9.20 -12.86 26.08
CA ALA A 259 8.13 -13.79 26.40
C ALA A 259 8.01 -14.04 27.92
N ALA A 260 9.12 -14.10 28.65
CA ALA A 260 9.11 -14.20 30.11
C ALA A 260 8.50 -12.97 30.82
N PHE A 261 8.49 -11.81 30.16
CA PHE A 261 7.77 -10.61 30.61
C PHE A 261 6.30 -10.57 30.13
N GLY A 262 5.81 -11.59 29.44
CA GLY A 262 4.47 -11.61 28.86
C GLY A 262 4.34 -10.80 27.56
N ILE A 263 5.45 -10.37 26.98
CA ILE A 263 5.48 -9.56 25.75
C ILE A 263 5.55 -10.51 24.55
N THR A 264 4.51 -10.49 23.72
CA THR A 264 4.50 -11.24 22.47
C THR A 264 5.17 -10.43 21.38
N VAL A 265 6.14 -11.03 20.70
CA VAL A 265 6.87 -10.43 19.59
C VAL A 265 6.76 -11.26 18.34
N VAL A 266 6.74 -10.59 17.20
CA VAL A 266 6.77 -11.21 15.88
C VAL A 266 8.15 -10.93 15.29
N PRO A 267 8.96 -11.96 15.01
CA PRO A 267 10.25 -11.76 14.38
C PRO A 267 10.12 -11.43 12.90
N GLN A 268 11.09 -10.69 12.35
CA GLN A 268 11.21 -10.38 10.92
C GLN A 268 9.90 -9.84 10.31
N TYR A 269 9.28 -8.90 11.03
CA TYR A 269 7.99 -8.35 10.71
C TYR A 269 8.07 -7.47 9.45
N GLY A 270 7.26 -7.84 8.46
CA GLY A 270 7.09 -7.16 7.19
C GLY A 270 6.89 -8.12 6.02
N VAL A 271 6.61 -7.58 4.84
CA VAL A 271 6.51 -8.32 3.58
C VAL A 271 7.51 -7.84 2.53
N GLY A 272 8.04 -6.62 2.66
CA GLY A 272 9.02 -6.05 1.75
C GLY A 272 10.45 -6.54 2.00
N GLY A 273 11.39 -5.89 1.32
CA GLY A 273 12.83 -6.18 1.45
C GLY A 273 13.43 -5.75 2.79
N PHE A 274 12.81 -4.79 3.48
CA PHE A 274 13.16 -4.42 4.85
C PHE A 274 12.16 -5.07 5.82
N ARG A 275 12.68 -5.57 6.94
CA ARG A 275 11.89 -6.22 8.00
C ARG A 275 12.35 -5.71 9.35
N VAL A 276 11.40 -5.44 10.23
CA VAL A 276 11.69 -5.12 11.63
C VAL A 276 12.10 -6.41 12.33
N ASP A 277 13.23 -6.42 13.04
CA ASP A 277 13.76 -7.63 13.65
C ASP A 277 12.78 -8.26 14.63
N PHE A 278 12.16 -7.44 15.50
CA PHE A 278 10.99 -7.84 16.29
C PHE A 278 9.94 -6.73 16.36
N ALA A 279 8.68 -7.07 16.06
CA ALA A 279 7.53 -6.22 16.33
C ALA A 279 6.79 -6.71 17.58
N ALA A 280 6.73 -5.92 18.63
CA ALA A 280 5.97 -6.25 19.84
C ALA A 280 4.48 -5.93 19.66
N THR A 281 3.62 -6.84 20.08
CA THR A 281 2.16 -6.69 19.95
C THR A 281 1.54 -6.01 21.16
N HIS A 282 0.44 -5.28 20.95
CA HIS A 282 -0.38 -4.74 22.05
C HIS A 282 -0.96 -5.89 22.89
N PRO A 283 -1.02 -5.78 24.23
CA PRO A 283 -1.40 -6.90 25.10
C PRO A 283 -2.86 -7.33 24.94
N THR A 284 -3.75 -6.41 24.59
CA THR A 284 -5.19 -6.67 24.39
C THR A 284 -5.63 -6.68 22.93
N ASP A 285 -4.73 -6.32 22.00
CA ASP A 285 -5.02 -6.28 20.56
C ASP A 285 -3.84 -6.83 19.77
N PRO A 286 -3.82 -8.15 19.49
CA PRO A 286 -2.75 -8.78 18.73
C PRO A 286 -2.59 -8.27 17.29
N GLN A 287 -3.56 -7.53 16.75
CA GLN A 287 -3.44 -6.92 15.41
C GLN A 287 -2.65 -5.61 15.44
N ARG A 288 -2.48 -4.98 16.60
CA ARG A 288 -1.74 -3.73 16.77
C ARG A 288 -0.32 -4.00 17.24
N MET A 289 0.66 -3.60 16.45
CA MET A 289 2.07 -3.57 16.83
C MET A 289 2.37 -2.23 17.52
N VAL A 290 3.09 -2.27 18.63
CA VAL A 290 3.32 -1.07 19.48
C VAL A 290 4.77 -0.62 19.51
N LEU A 291 5.72 -1.56 19.35
CA LEU A 291 7.15 -1.29 19.43
C LEU A 291 7.90 -2.04 18.34
N ALA A 292 8.66 -1.31 17.53
CA ALA A 292 9.65 -1.85 16.61
C ALA A 292 11.00 -1.96 17.33
N ILE A 293 11.51 -3.17 17.45
CA ILE A 293 12.82 -3.46 18.03
C ILE A 293 13.76 -3.83 16.89
N GLU A 294 14.83 -3.06 16.71
CA GLU A 294 15.87 -3.37 15.74
C GLU A 294 17.19 -3.68 16.45
N ALA A 295 17.80 -4.79 16.07
CA ALA A 295 19.14 -5.17 16.48
C ALA A 295 20.21 -4.73 15.47
N ASP A 296 21.46 -4.64 15.90
CA ASP A 296 22.63 -4.33 15.06
C ASP A 296 23.14 -5.53 14.23
N GLY A 297 22.22 -6.43 13.81
CA GLY A 297 22.50 -7.68 13.10
C GLY A 297 22.95 -7.55 11.64
N THR A 298 22.85 -8.63 10.86
CA THR A 298 23.26 -8.65 9.43
C THR A 298 22.55 -7.58 8.57
N THR A 299 21.26 -7.36 8.79
CA THR A 299 20.45 -6.33 8.11
C THR A 299 20.89 -4.89 8.43
N TYR A 300 21.53 -4.71 9.60
CA TYR A 300 22.21 -3.46 9.96
C TYR A 300 23.50 -3.33 9.17
N ARG A 301 24.28 -4.40 8.94
CA ARG A 301 25.58 -4.36 8.23
C ARG A 301 25.52 -4.18 6.70
N ASP A 302 24.36 -4.38 6.07
CA ASP A 302 24.23 -4.32 4.60
C ASP A 302 23.79 -2.96 4.04
N SER A 303 23.43 -1.99 4.89
CA SER A 303 22.97 -0.68 4.40
C SER A 303 24.12 0.20 3.87
N ARG A 304 23.92 1.00 2.82
CA ARG A 304 25.04 1.73 2.18
C ARG A 304 25.60 2.92 2.98
N SER A 305 24.89 3.46 3.97
CA SER A 305 25.38 4.58 4.78
C SER A 305 24.88 4.58 6.23
N VAL A 306 25.68 5.13 7.16
CA VAL A 306 25.33 5.28 8.59
C VAL A 306 24.07 6.13 8.78
N ARG A 307 23.89 7.17 7.94
CA ARG A 307 22.70 8.03 7.96
C ARG A 307 21.42 7.26 7.61
N ASP A 308 21.49 6.32 6.68
CA ASP A 308 20.36 5.46 6.32
C ASP A 308 20.00 4.51 7.48
N ARG A 309 21.00 3.95 8.19
CA ARG A 309 20.80 2.98 9.29
C ARG A 309 20.24 3.63 10.54
N ASP A 310 20.83 4.75 10.94
CA ASP A 310 20.65 5.24 12.30
C ASP A 310 19.60 6.34 12.42
N ARG A 311 19.35 7.05 11.31
CA ARG A 311 18.43 8.19 11.32
C ARG A 311 17.19 7.95 10.48
N LEU A 312 17.36 7.65 9.19
CA LEU A 312 16.24 7.61 8.24
C LEU A 312 15.27 6.45 8.51
N ARG A 313 15.74 5.27 8.91
CA ARG A 313 14.86 4.14 9.26
C ARG A 313 13.99 4.43 10.47
N LYS A 314 14.61 4.96 11.53
CA LYS A 314 13.92 5.37 12.75
C LYS A 314 12.87 6.44 12.43
N GLU A 315 13.28 7.54 11.79
CA GLU A 315 12.37 8.63 11.39
C GLU A 315 11.18 8.11 10.57
N HIS A 316 11.43 7.14 9.67
CA HIS A 316 10.38 6.58 8.84
C HIS A 316 9.40 5.71 9.63
N LEU A 317 9.89 4.80 10.48
CA LEU A 317 9.05 3.96 11.33
C LEU A 317 8.23 4.82 12.31
N GLU A 318 8.83 5.82 12.93
CA GLU A 318 8.13 6.75 13.82
C GLU A 318 7.00 7.50 13.09
N ARG A 319 7.25 7.96 11.86
CA ARG A 319 6.21 8.57 11.01
C ARG A 319 5.06 7.61 10.66
N LEU A 320 5.35 6.31 10.60
CA LEU A 320 4.33 5.25 10.43
C LEU A 320 3.59 4.90 11.72
N GLY A 321 3.93 5.55 12.84
CA GLY A 321 3.28 5.40 14.14
C GLY A 321 3.96 4.40 15.06
N TRP A 322 5.16 3.92 14.73
CA TRP A 322 5.91 3.01 15.59
C TRP A 322 6.59 3.76 16.73
N ASN A 323 6.53 3.19 17.93
CA ASN A 323 7.61 3.42 18.89
C ASN A 323 8.83 2.62 18.43
N PHE A 324 10.02 3.19 18.56
CA PHE A 324 11.25 2.57 18.09
C PHE A 324 12.24 2.32 19.23
N HIS A 325 12.80 1.11 19.30
CA HIS A 325 13.85 0.76 20.25
C HIS A 325 15.04 0.09 19.55
N ARG A 326 16.24 0.65 19.73
CA ARG A 326 17.49 0.09 19.22
C ARG A 326 18.10 -0.85 20.26
N LEU A 327 18.43 -2.06 19.82
CA LEU A 327 19.15 -3.06 20.60
C LEU A 327 20.56 -3.26 20.05
N TRP A 328 21.57 -3.18 20.90
CA TRP A 328 22.96 -3.43 20.52
C TRP A 328 23.39 -4.80 21.06
N SER A 329 23.76 -5.72 20.17
CA SER A 329 24.21 -7.08 20.53
C SER A 329 25.42 -7.07 21.47
N THR A 330 26.30 -6.07 21.35
CA THR A 330 27.44 -5.87 22.25
C THR A 330 27.03 -5.57 23.69
N ASN A 331 26.04 -4.68 23.87
CA ASN A 331 25.52 -4.37 25.19
C ASN A 331 24.73 -5.55 25.76
N TRP A 332 23.95 -6.22 24.90
CA TRP A 332 23.20 -7.40 25.28
C TRP A 332 24.12 -8.51 25.78
N PHE A 333 25.25 -8.76 25.10
CA PHE A 333 26.22 -9.75 25.56
C PHE A 333 26.84 -9.39 26.91
N ARG A 334 27.06 -8.09 27.17
CA ARG A 334 27.64 -7.61 28.43
C ARG A 334 26.68 -7.73 29.62
N ASP A 335 25.44 -7.31 29.43
CA ASP A 335 24.41 -7.35 30.47
C ASP A 335 23.00 -7.55 29.86
N PRO A 336 22.62 -8.81 29.56
CA PRO A 336 21.32 -9.12 28.98
C PRO A 336 20.15 -8.75 29.91
N GLN A 337 20.35 -8.78 31.23
CA GLN A 337 19.28 -8.49 32.18
C GLN A 337 18.93 -7.00 32.18
N ALA A 338 19.93 -6.12 32.19
CA ALA A 338 19.71 -4.68 32.14
C ALA A 338 19.14 -4.20 30.80
N GLU A 339 19.56 -4.79 29.67
CA GLU A 339 18.97 -4.47 28.36
C GLU A 339 17.54 -5.00 28.23
N ALA A 340 17.25 -6.21 28.72
CA ALA A 340 15.88 -6.74 28.74
C ALA A 340 14.93 -5.90 29.61
N ALA A 341 15.41 -5.38 30.75
CA ALA A 341 14.64 -4.46 31.58
C ALA A 341 14.31 -3.14 30.86
N ARG A 342 15.28 -2.57 30.12
CA ARG A 342 15.06 -1.36 29.30
C ARG A 342 14.09 -1.58 28.15
N LEU A 343 14.16 -2.74 27.49
CA LEU A 343 13.19 -3.12 26.47
C LEU A 343 11.77 -3.23 27.03
N ARG A 344 11.64 -3.82 28.23
CA ARG A 344 10.35 -3.90 28.93
C ARG A 344 9.80 -2.52 29.25
N GLU A 345 10.62 -1.62 29.77
CA GLU A 345 10.20 -0.24 30.06
C GLU A 345 9.74 0.49 28.78
N ALA A 346 10.49 0.36 27.68
CA ALA A 346 10.11 0.93 26.39
C ALA A 346 8.79 0.35 25.86
N TYR A 347 8.55 -0.95 26.08
CA TYR A 347 7.27 -1.59 25.74
C TYR A 347 6.12 -1.04 26.60
N GLU A 348 6.30 -0.92 27.91
CA GLU A 348 5.30 -0.37 28.81
C GLU A 348 4.94 1.08 28.44
N GLN A 349 5.94 1.89 28.05
CA GLN A 349 5.71 3.24 27.51
C GLN A 349 4.95 3.21 26.17
N ALA A 350 5.32 2.31 25.27
CA ALA A 350 4.68 2.16 23.95
C ALA A 350 3.22 1.66 24.01
N VAL A 351 2.86 0.90 25.05
CA VAL A 351 1.49 0.43 25.32
C VAL A 351 0.63 1.51 25.98
N GLY A 352 1.27 2.49 26.65
CA GLY A 352 0.58 3.65 27.23
C GLY A 352 -0.28 4.40 26.20
N PRO A 353 -1.21 5.28 26.65
CA PRO A 353 -1.99 6.08 25.72
C PRO A 353 -1.03 6.80 24.76
N PRO A 354 -1.30 6.82 23.44
CA PRO A 354 -0.47 7.56 22.51
C PRO A 354 -0.34 8.97 23.08
N GLN A 355 0.89 9.43 23.29
CA GLN A 355 1.09 10.84 23.57
C GLN A 355 0.44 11.58 22.41
N ASP A 356 -0.43 12.56 22.70
CA ASP A 356 -0.99 13.48 21.72
C ASP A 356 0.16 14.33 21.14
N ASP A 357 1.04 13.69 20.37
CA ASP A 357 1.87 14.36 19.40
C ASP A 357 0.92 14.72 18.28
N GLU A 358 0.55 16.01 18.28
CA GLU A 358 -0.04 16.71 17.16
C GLU A 358 0.51 16.11 15.84
N PRO A 359 -0.34 15.66 14.90
CA PRO A 359 0.16 15.06 13.67
C PRO A 359 1.21 15.99 13.09
N PRO A 360 2.41 15.48 12.69
CA PRO A 360 3.46 16.35 12.17
C PRO A 360 2.83 17.21 11.09
N GLY A 361 2.83 18.52 11.36
CA GLY A 361 2.04 19.48 10.63
C GLY A 361 2.19 19.25 9.13
N ARG A 362 1.05 19.36 8.42
CA ARG A 362 0.98 19.52 6.97
C ARG A 362 2.25 20.18 6.48
N ASP A 363 2.96 19.50 5.57
CA ASP A 363 4.18 20.00 4.94
C ASP A 363 4.06 21.52 4.74
N LEU A 364 4.76 22.28 5.57
CA LEU A 364 4.86 23.71 5.37
C LEU A 364 5.57 23.86 4.04
N GLU A 365 4.81 24.33 3.04
CA GLU A 365 5.38 24.83 1.79
C GLU A 365 6.64 25.65 2.14
N PRO A 366 7.76 25.43 1.43
CA PRO A 366 8.95 26.21 1.67
C PRO A 366 8.58 27.68 1.51
N ARG A 367 8.63 28.43 2.62
CA ARG A 367 8.40 29.87 2.62
C ARG A 367 9.22 30.48 1.47
N PRO A 368 8.63 31.28 0.58
CA PRO A 368 9.41 31.96 -0.43
C PRO A 368 10.47 32.79 0.30
N ARG A 369 11.72 32.66 -0.14
CA ARG A 369 12.80 33.54 0.34
C ARG A 369 12.32 34.97 0.13
N PRO A 370 12.49 35.89 1.09
CA PRO A 370 12.21 37.28 0.83
C PRO A 370 13.13 37.73 -0.29
N ASP A 371 12.53 38.05 -1.44
CA ASP A 371 13.18 38.87 -2.44
C ASP A 371 13.45 40.24 -1.82
N GLY A 372 14.72 40.66 -1.86
CA GLY A 372 15.09 42.06 -1.68
C GLY A 372 16.35 42.26 -0.84
N ALA A 373 17.47 42.54 -1.52
CA ALA A 373 18.01 43.90 -1.67
C ALA A 373 19.32 43.86 -2.45
#